data_AF-A0A225WQH8-F1
#
_entry.id   AF-A0A225WQH8-F1
#
_cell.length_a   1.000
_cell.length_b   1.000
_cell.length_c   1.000
_cell.angle_alpha   90.00
_cell.angle_beta   90.00
_cell.angle_gamma   90.00
#
_symmetry.space_group_name_H-M   'P 1'
#
loop_
_entity.id
_entity.type
_entity.pdbx_description
1 polymer ?
#
loop_
_entity_poly.entity_id
_entity_poly.type
_entity_poly.pdbx_seq_one_letter_code
_entity_poly.pdbx_strand_id
1 'polypeptide(L)'
;MDWAAFGGHLDVLQWLATNTDEICSEQAVHYAAEAGNLQVLLWLNSTNRSVWTARAMDCAARGGQLEVVKWLHNNRNEGCSVAAMDWAAGNGHLEVVNWLRANRSINRVSS
;
A
#
# COMPACT_ATOMS: atom_id res chain seq x y z
N MET A 1 -1.40 -16.25 -5.19
CA MET A 1 -0.45 -15.11 -5.12
C MET A 1 -0.76 -14.21 -3.92
N ASP A 2 -2.02 -13.84 -3.73
CA ASP A 2 -2.49 -12.91 -2.69
C ASP A 2 -2.07 -13.26 -1.25
N TRP A 3 -2.21 -14.52 -0.83
CA TRP A 3 -1.78 -14.96 0.51
C TRP A 3 -0.26 -14.94 0.69
N ALA A 4 0.51 -15.18 -0.37
CA ALA A 4 1.96 -15.05 -0.33
C ALA A 4 2.38 -13.57 -0.19
N ALA A 5 1.64 -12.65 -0.81
CA ALA A 5 1.84 -11.21 -0.64
C ALA A 5 1.50 -10.73 0.78
N PHE A 6 0.42 -11.25 1.39
CA PHE A 6 0.10 -11.01 2.80
C PHE A 6 1.17 -11.54 3.75
N GLY A 7 1.69 -12.74 3.49
CA GLY A 7 2.73 -13.38 4.31
C GLY A 7 4.15 -12.85 4.07
N GLY A 8 4.36 -11.98 3.08
CA GLY A 8 5.68 -11.46 2.74
C GLY A 8 6.60 -12.49 2.08
N HIS A 9 6.06 -13.58 1.55
CA HIS A 9 6.79 -14.68 0.90
C HIS A 9 7.23 -14.28 -0.51
N LEU A 10 8.23 -13.39 -0.57
CA LEU A 10 8.78 -12.84 -1.82
C LEU A 10 9.38 -13.92 -2.73
N ASP A 11 9.97 -14.96 -2.15
CA ASP A 11 10.49 -16.13 -2.84
C ASP A 11 9.41 -16.85 -3.66
N VAL A 12 8.23 -17.06 -3.05
CA VAL A 12 7.08 -17.66 -3.72
C VAL A 12 6.55 -16.74 -4.82
N LEU A 13 6.50 -15.42 -4.58
CA LEU A 13 6.05 -14.44 -5.59
C LEU A 13 7.00 -14.36 -6.79
N GLN A 14 8.31 -14.35 -6.54
CA GLN A 14 9.34 -14.36 -7.59
C GLN A 14 9.24 -15.63 -8.42
N TRP A 15 9.12 -16.79 -7.78
CA TRP A 15 8.97 -18.07 -8.47
C TRP A 15 7.70 -18.09 -9.32
N LEU A 16 6.57 -17.62 -8.78
CA LEU A 16 5.33 -17.52 -9.55
C LEU A 16 5.49 -16.57 -10.75
N ALA A 17 6.15 -15.43 -10.59
CA ALA A 17 6.37 -14.50 -11.70
C ALA A 17 7.30 -15.03 -12.80
N THR A 18 8.25 -15.91 -12.45
CA THR A 18 9.13 -16.57 -13.44
C THR A 18 8.47 -17.76 -14.13
N ASN A 19 7.54 -18.42 -13.45
CA ASN A 19 6.92 -19.66 -13.93
C ASN A 19 5.52 -19.46 -14.51
N THR A 20 4.90 -18.30 -14.27
CA THR A 20 3.57 -17.94 -14.74
C THR A 20 3.58 -16.53 -15.32
N ASP A 21 2.88 -16.33 -16.45
CA ASP A 21 2.61 -15.02 -17.04
C ASP A 21 1.43 -14.29 -16.36
N GLU A 22 1.12 -14.69 -15.12
CA GLU A 22 0.01 -14.14 -14.37
C GLU A 22 0.39 -12.75 -13.83
N ILE A 23 -0.48 -11.77 -14.13
CA ILE A 23 -0.38 -10.40 -13.61
C ILE A 23 -0.79 -10.41 -12.13
N CYS A 24 -0.07 -9.69 -11.28
CA CYS A 24 -0.43 -9.60 -9.88
C CYS A 24 -1.76 -8.85 -9.73
N SER A 25 -2.70 -9.47 -9.01
CA SER A 25 -4.01 -8.87 -8.71
C SER A 25 -3.84 -7.57 -7.90
N GLU A 26 -4.83 -6.67 -7.99
CA GLU A 26 -4.89 -5.50 -7.09
C GLU A 26 -4.92 -5.91 -5.61
N GLN A 27 -5.54 -7.06 -5.32
CA GLN A 27 -5.66 -7.62 -3.99
C GLN A 27 -4.29 -7.98 -3.40
N ALA A 28 -3.35 -8.48 -4.20
CA ALA A 28 -1.99 -8.76 -3.73
C ALA A 28 -1.30 -7.50 -3.19
N VAL A 29 -1.49 -6.35 -3.83
CA VAL A 29 -0.99 -5.04 -3.36
C VAL A 29 -1.70 -4.65 -2.07
N HIS A 30 -3.02 -4.77 -2.01
CA HIS A 30 -3.82 -4.40 -0.83
C HIS A 30 -3.41 -5.19 0.40
N TYR A 31 -3.26 -6.50 0.27
CA TYR A 31 -2.86 -7.38 1.36
C TYR A 31 -1.41 -7.15 1.80
N ALA A 32 -0.48 -6.96 0.85
CA ALA A 32 0.90 -6.60 1.19
C ALA A 32 0.97 -5.25 1.92
N ALA A 33 0.15 -4.29 1.49
CA ALA A 33 0.07 -2.97 2.10
C ALA A 33 -0.52 -3.02 3.52
N GLU A 34 -1.59 -3.79 3.73
CA GLU A 34 -2.18 -4.01 5.06
C GLU A 34 -1.21 -4.72 6.01
N ALA A 35 -0.48 -5.72 5.52
CA ALA A 35 0.50 -6.46 6.30
C ALA A 35 1.80 -5.67 6.60
N GLY A 36 2.05 -4.58 5.87
CA GLY A 36 3.27 -3.78 6.02
C GLY A 36 4.48 -4.32 5.24
N ASN A 37 4.26 -5.22 4.29
CA ASN A 37 5.31 -5.89 3.52
C ASN A 37 5.87 -4.98 2.41
N LEU A 38 6.66 -3.98 2.81
CA LEU A 38 7.27 -3.04 1.88
C LEU A 38 8.12 -3.71 0.79
N GLN A 39 8.82 -4.80 1.12
CA GLN A 39 9.62 -5.54 0.13
C GLN A 39 8.79 -6.10 -1.03
N VAL A 40 7.58 -6.60 -0.72
CA VAL A 40 6.66 -7.09 -1.75
C VAL A 40 6.17 -5.93 -2.61
N LEU A 41 5.83 -4.79 -1.99
CA LEU A 41 5.40 -3.59 -2.73
C LEU A 41 6.49 -3.02 -3.64
N LEU A 42 7.74 -2.97 -3.17
CA LEU A 42 8.89 -2.55 -3.97
C LEU A 42 9.09 -3.46 -5.18
N TRP A 43 8.96 -4.77 -4.98
CA TRP A 43 9.08 -5.76 -6.05
C TRP A 43 7.93 -5.68 -7.06
N LEU A 44 6.70 -5.49 -6.60
CA LEU A 44 5.54 -5.26 -7.48
C LEU A 44 5.71 -3.98 -8.31
N ASN A 45 6.28 -2.93 -7.72
CA ASN A 45 6.53 -1.67 -8.39
C ASN A 45 7.65 -1.76 -9.43
N SER A 46 8.74 -2.48 -9.12
CA SER A 46 9.87 -2.64 -10.05
C SER A 46 9.54 -3.52 -11.24
N THR A 47 8.68 -4.51 -11.05
CA THR A 47 8.25 -5.43 -12.11
C THR A 47 7.09 -4.87 -12.95
N ASN A 48 6.47 -3.76 -12.52
CA ASN A 48 5.26 -3.18 -13.11
C ASN A 48 4.14 -4.22 -13.33
N ARG A 49 4.10 -5.25 -12.47
CA ARG A 49 3.18 -6.39 -12.59
C ARG A 49 1.88 -6.19 -11.82
N SER A 50 1.65 -5.03 -11.22
CA SER A 50 0.45 -4.76 -10.43
C SER A 50 -0.27 -3.49 -10.84
N VAL A 51 -1.59 -3.52 -10.69
CA VAL A 51 -2.43 -2.33 -10.77
C VAL A 51 -2.46 -1.67 -9.39
N TRP A 52 -2.15 -0.38 -9.37
CA TRP A 52 -2.10 0.42 -8.15
C TRP A 52 -3.37 1.25 -8.06
N THR A 53 -3.98 1.24 -6.87
CA THR A 53 -5.20 1.99 -6.60
C THR A 53 -5.08 2.69 -5.25
N ALA A 54 -5.83 3.78 -5.06
CA ALA A 54 -5.89 4.50 -3.79
C ALA A 54 -6.25 3.60 -2.58
N ARG A 55 -6.95 2.48 -2.83
CA ARG A 55 -7.26 1.44 -1.83
C ARG A 55 -6.02 0.80 -1.21
N ALA A 56 -4.88 0.75 -1.91
CA ALA A 56 -3.63 0.27 -1.33
C ALA A 56 -3.19 1.13 -0.14
N MET A 57 -3.35 2.46 -0.24
CA MET A 57 -3.06 3.38 0.86
C MET A 57 -4.10 3.26 1.98
N ASP A 58 -5.37 3.05 1.64
CA ASP A 58 -6.41 2.80 2.64
C ASP A 58 -6.12 1.52 3.44
N CYS A 59 -5.69 0.44 2.77
CA CYS A 59 -5.30 -0.82 3.40
C CYS A 59 -4.07 -0.66 4.30
N ALA A 60 -3.03 0.05 3.85
CA ALA A 60 -1.88 0.38 4.68
C ALA A 60 -2.28 1.19 5.92
N ALA A 61 -3.18 2.15 5.76
CA ALA A 61 -3.66 2.96 6.86
C ALA A 61 -4.52 2.17 7.84
N ARG A 62 -5.36 1.25 7.33
CA ARG A 62 -6.13 0.29 8.13
C ARG A 62 -5.23 -0.62 8.95
N GLY A 63 -4.11 -1.08 8.39
CA GLY A 63 -3.12 -1.92 9.08
C GLY A 63 -2.15 -1.16 9.98
N GLY A 64 -2.25 0.19 10.05
CA GLY A 64 -1.35 1.00 10.86
C GLY A 64 0.08 1.13 10.30
N GLN A 65 0.27 0.82 9.02
CA GLN A 65 1.58 0.69 8.39
C GLN A 65 2.10 2.03 7.89
N LEU A 66 2.60 2.86 8.82
CA LEU A 66 3.04 4.22 8.53
C LEU A 66 4.11 4.29 7.43
N GLU A 67 5.09 3.38 7.44
CA GLU A 67 6.17 3.37 6.45
C GLU A 67 5.66 3.05 5.04
N VAL A 68 4.68 2.15 4.93
CA VAL A 68 4.02 1.88 3.64
C VAL A 68 3.19 3.09 3.18
N VAL A 69 2.47 3.76 4.09
CA VAL A 69 1.70 4.97 3.77
C VAL A 69 2.61 6.08 3.24
N LYS A 70 3.75 6.33 3.91
CA LYS A 70 4.76 7.29 3.44
C LYS A 70 5.29 6.92 2.06
N TRP A 71 5.64 5.65 1.86
CA TRP A 71 6.18 5.18 0.59
C TRP A 71 5.17 5.34 -0.54
N LEU A 72 3.92 4.91 -0.33
CA LEU A 72 2.84 5.03 -1.31
C LEU A 72 2.57 6.50 -1.65
N HIS A 73 2.58 7.39 -0.66
CA HIS A 73 2.37 8.82 -0.89
C HIS A 73 3.49 9.50 -1.67
N ASN A 74 4.75 9.14 -1.40
CA ASN A 74 5.91 9.72 -2.09
C ASN A 74 6.11 9.18 -3.50
N ASN A 75 5.71 7.92 -3.75
CA ASN A 75 5.95 7.25 -5.02
C ASN A 75 4.72 7.26 -5.94
N ARG A 76 3.51 7.50 -5.42
CA ARG A 76 2.26 7.43 -6.21
C ARG A 76 1.34 8.63 -5.99
N ASN A 77 0.85 9.16 -7.10
CA ASN A 77 -0.05 10.33 -7.16
C ASN A 77 -1.54 9.98 -7.09
N GLU A 78 -1.90 8.71 -6.84
CA GLU A 78 -3.30 8.26 -6.79
C GLU A 78 -4.10 8.90 -5.63
N GLY A 79 -3.41 9.55 -4.69
CA GLY A 79 -4.01 10.38 -3.65
C GLY A 79 -4.45 9.59 -2.41
N CYS A 80 -4.68 10.32 -1.31
CA CYS A 80 -5.20 9.76 -0.07
C CYS A 80 -6.73 9.88 -0.05
N SER A 81 -7.44 8.75 -0.02
CA SER A 81 -8.89 8.74 0.14
C SER A 81 -9.30 9.06 1.58
N VAL A 82 -10.49 9.67 1.75
CA VAL A 82 -11.08 9.99 3.06
C VAL A 82 -11.10 8.75 3.97
N ALA A 83 -11.43 7.60 3.37
CA ALA A 83 -11.44 6.29 4.00
C ALA A 83 -10.16 5.97 4.79
N ALA A 84 -8.95 6.15 4.25
CA ALA A 84 -7.68 5.87 4.96
C ALA A 84 -7.64 6.44 6.39
N MET A 85 -8.16 7.66 6.57
CA MET A 85 -8.17 8.33 7.87
C MET A 85 -9.21 7.72 8.82
N ASP A 86 -10.41 7.43 8.32
CA ASP A 86 -11.48 6.81 9.09
C ASP A 86 -11.09 5.40 9.55
N TRP A 87 -10.47 4.60 8.66
CA TRP A 87 -9.96 3.27 8.98
C TRP A 87 -8.80 3.33 9.99
N ALA A 88 -7.84 4.23 9.82
CA ALA A 88 -6.74 4.39 10.77
C ALA A 88 -7.25 4.85 12.15
N ALA A 89 -8.20 5.78 12.19
CA ALA A 89 -8.81 6.26 13.43
C ALA A 89 -9.63 5.16 14.12
N GLY A 90 -10.43 4.41 13.35
CA GLY A 90 -11.26 3.31 13.87
C GLY A 90 -10.44 2.15 14.45
N ASN A 91 -9.23 1.89 13.94
CA ASN A 91 -8.32 0.87 14.46
C ASN A 91 -7.33 1.41 15.52
N GLY A 92 -7.39 2.70 15.87
CA GLY A 92 -6.51 3.30 16.89
C GLY A 92 -5.09 3.61 16.41
N HIS A 93 -4.83 3.63 15.10
CA HIS A 93 -3.53 3.93 14.51
C HIS A 93 -3.26 5.44 14.44
N LEU A 94 -3.12 6.07 15.62
CA LEU A 94 -2.95 7.51 15.79
C LEU A 94 -1.76 8.09 15.00
N GLU A 95 -0.65 7.34 14.86
CA GLU A 95 0.52 7.80 14.11
C GLU A 95 0.21 7.98 12.63
N VAL A 96 -0.54 7.05 12.04
CA VAL A 96 -0.98 7.14 10.64
C VAL A 96 -1.96 8.30 10.48
N VAL A 97 -2.93 8.47 11.39
CA VAL A 97 -3.89 9.59 11.35
C VAL A 97 -3.17 10.94 11.41
N ASN A 98 -2.21 11.08 12.32
CA ASN A 98 -1.42 12.30 12.46
C ASN A 98 -0.63 12.61 11.18
N TRP A 99 0.00 11.59 10.60
CA TRP A 99 0.75 11.74 9.36
C TRP A 99 -0.15 12.11 8.18
N LEU A 100 -1.28 11.41 8.02
CA LEU A 100 -2.27 11.69 6.95
C LEU A 100 -2.85 13.10 7.09
N ARG A 101 -3.13 13.54 8.33
CA ARG A 101 -3.62 14.89 8.62
C ARG A 101 -2.59 15.96 8.26
N ALA A 102 -1.31 15.74 8.58
CA ALA A 102 -0.24 16.66 8.23
C ALA A 102 -0.06 16.77 6.70
N ASN A 103 -0.11 15.65 5.97
CA ASN A 103 0.16 15.61 4.53
C ASN A 103 -1.06 15.99 3.67
N ARG A 104 -2.30 15.88 4.17
CA ARG A 104 -3.49 16.41 3.47
C ARG A 104 -3.50 17.94 3.38
N SER A 105 -2.90 18.64 4.34
CA SER A 105 -2.88 20.10 4.34
C SER A 105 -1.91 20.69 3.33
N ILE A 106 -0.87 19.95 2.93
CA ILE A 106 0.15 20.38 1.98
C ILE A 106 -0.35 20.35 0.52
N ASN A 107 -1.33 19.50 0.19
CA ASN A 107 -1.93 19.44 -1.15
C ASN A 107 -3.03 20.49 -1.41
N ARG A 108 -3.22 21.48 -0.52
CA ARG A 108 -4.25 22.53 -0.67
C ARG A 108 -3.70 23.93 -0.94
N VAL A 109 -2.39 24.09 -1.05
CA VAL A 109 -1.75 25.39 -1.38
C VAL A 109 -0.67 25.20 -2.43
N SER A 110 -1.11 25.10 -3.68
CA SER A 110 -0.31 25.38 -4.87
C SER A 110 -1.30 25.85 -5.94
N SER A 111 -1.73 27.11 -5.82
CA SER A 111 -2.42 27.89 -6.85
C SER A 111 -1.72 29.23 -6.96
#